data_AF-A0AA36G613-F1
#
_entry.id   AF-A0AA36G613-F1
#
_cell.length_a   1.000
_cell.length_b   1.000
_cell.length_c   1.000
_cell.angle_alpha   90.00
_cell.angle_beta   90.00
_cell.angle_gamma   90.00
#
_symmetry.space_group_name_H-M   'P 1'
#
loop_
_entity.id
_entity.type
_entity.pdbx_description
1 polymer ?
#
loop_
_entity_poly.entity_id
_entity_poly.type
_entity_poly.pdbx_seq_one_letter_code
_entity_poly.pdbx_strand_id
1 'polypeptide(L)'
;MIIFNHFQLELVAHHYQLDKTATWVVSHGNKLAFCKIEKVMSTFMTATMCYLNRSQEFIEKKRNIHTDTWFIRFCGYSIEYEEYKNQTVPANYSMASVIRHPLTRFLSGFMDKCVKEQEKSPKICYQCNRSLRYCPFSMQDYAIIPYGDDERGREIMVEKFLGVIRNANATQEQLTYIEQELNYKSPHATKNNDLKEQYKKELLESPEMMRKFLHIFYFDFIFFGIPLPGLENMPN
;
A
#
# COMPACT_ATOMS: atom_id res chain seq x y z
N MET A 1 -21.11 12.77 16.06
CA MET A 1 -19.87 13.57 16.02
C MET A 1 -18.96 13.17 17.18
N ILE A 2 -18.04 12.22 16.96
CA ILE A 2 -16.99 11.91 17.95
C ILE A 2 -15.70 12.51 17.40
N ILE A 3 -15.35 13.70 17.87
CA ILE A 3 -14.06 14.32 17.60
C ILE A 3 -13.06 13.63 18.51
N PHE A 4 -12.43 12.56 18.02
CA PHE A 4 -11.26 12.02 18.69
C PHE A 4 -10.12 13.01 18.53
N ASN A 5 -9.75 13.67 19.63
CA ASN A 5 -8.60 14.57 19.65
C ASN A 5 -7.31 13.76 19.41
N HIS A 6 -6.26 14.39 18.86
CA HIS A 6 -4.99 13.74 18.47
C HIS A 6 -4.40 12.83 19.58
N PHE A 7 -4.56 13.23 20.85
CA PHE A 7 -4.11 12.51 22.03
C PHE A 7 -4.85 11.18 22.27
N GLN A 8 -6.15 11.08 21.92
CA GLN A 8 -6.91 9.85 22.07
C GLN A 8 -6.56 8.82 20.99
N LEU A 9 -6.20 9.26 19.79
CA LEU A 9 -5.73 8.36 18.72
C LEU A 9 -4.40 7.69 19.08
N GLU A 10 -3.47 8.42 19.73
CA GLU A 10 -2.20 7.87 20.21
C GLU A 10 -2.37 6.81 21.30
N LEU A 11 -3.30 7.03 22.24
CA LEU A 11 -3.64 6.08 23.30
C LEU A 11 -4.25 4.78 22.77
N VAL A 12 -5.15 4.85 21.77
CA VAL A 12 -5.75 3.65 21.18
C VAL A 12 -4.74 2.90 20.30
N ALA A 13 -3.85 3.61 19.60
CA ALA A 13 -2.74 2.98 18.86
C ALA A 13 -1.77 2.22 19.77
N HIS A 14 -1.50 2.75 20.96
CA HIS A 14 -0.69 2.09 21.99
C HIS A 14 -1.39 0.83 22.56
N HIS A 15 -2.72 0.81 22.57
CA HIS A 15 -3.51 -0.35 23.03
C HIS A 15 -3.58 -1.49 22.01
N TYR A 16 -3.44 -1.19 20.71
CA TYR A 16 -3.58 -2.18 19.63
C TYR A 16 -2.30 -2.94 19.23
N GLN A 17 -1.18 -2.78 19.95
CA GLN A 17 0.11 -3.41 19.59
C GLN A 17 0.42 -3.29 18.07
N LEU A 18 0.06 -2.17 17.46
CA LEU A 18 0.45 -1.89 16.08
C LEU A 18 1.98 -1.80 16.11
N ASP A 19 2.63 -2.77 15.48
CA ASP A 19 4.06 -2.84 15.37
C ASP A 19 4.55 -1.49 14.81
N LYS A 20 5.33 -0.76 15.62
CA LYS A 20 5.80 0.59 15.28
C LYS A 20 6.71 0.59 14.04
N THR A 21 7.04 -0.59 13.50
CA THR A 21 7.94 -0.75 12.35
C THR A 21 7.25 -0.46 11.02
N ALA A 22 7.21 0.82 10.66
CA ALA A 22 6.99 1.24 9.28
C ALA A 22 8.08 0.67 8.37
N THR A 23 7.68 0.13 7.21
CA THR A 23 8.63 -0.21 6.16
C THR A 23 8.66 0.90 5.14
N TRP A 24 9.85 1.38 4.84
CA TRP A 24 10.08 2.43 3.87
C TRP A 24 10.79 1.85 2.65
N VAL A 25 10.37 2.28 1.46
CA VAL A 25 11.12 2.07 0.21
C VAL A 25 11.49 3.44 -0.30
N VAL A 26 12.77 3.63 -0.63
CA VAL A 26 13.33 4.98 -0.72
C VAL A 26 14.16 5.12 -1.98
N SER A 27 14.14 6.33 -2.54
CA SER A 27 15.09 6.77 -3.53
C SER A 27 15.96 7.90 -2.97
N HIS A 28 17.25 7.61 -2.79
CA HIS A 28 18.21 8.58 -2.27
C HIS A 28 18.46 9.75 -3.23
N GLY A 29 18.63 9.45 -4.53
CA GLY A 29 18.88 10.48 -5.55
C GLY A 29 17.71 11.47 -5.66
N ASN A 30 16.49 10.99 -5.50
CA ASN A 30 15.26 11.79 -5.55
C ASN A 30 14.82 12.35 -4.18
N LYS A 31 15.49 11.95 -3.08
CA LYS A 31 15.08 12.26 -1.70
C LYS A 31 13.58 11.98 -1.47
N LEU A 32 13.15 10.78 -1.86
CA LEU A 32 11.75 10.36 -1.82
C LEU A 32 11.62 9.06 -1.04
N ALA A 33 10.76 9.04 -0.03
CA ALA A 33 10.47 7.86 0.75
C ALA A 33 8.98 7.50 0.65
N PHE A 34 8.71 6.26 0.25
CA PHE A 34 7.38 5.69 0.28
C PHE A 34 7.21 4.80 1.50
N CYS A 35 6.20 5.10 2.32
CA CYS A 35 5.79 4.15 3.34
C CYS A 35 5.01 3.01 2.68
N LYS A 36 5.55 1.79 2.79
CA LYS A 36 5.07 0.58 2.16
C LYS A 36 4.00 -0.09 3.01
N ILE A 37 2.75 0.08 2.61
CA ILE A 37 1.61 -0.68 3.11
C ILE A 37 1.39 -1.89 2.19
N GLU A 38 1.03 -3.05 2.71
CA GLU A 38 0.77 -4.21 1.84
C GLU A 38 -0.58 -4.12 1.10
N LYS A 39 -0.59 -4.66 -0.13
CA LYS A 39 -1.77 -4.78 -1.03
C LYS A 39 -2.34 -3.46 -1.56
N VAL A 40 -1.52 -2.41 -1.54
CA VAL A 40 -1.81 -1.08 -2.13
C VAL A 40 -0.84 -0.75 -3.26
N MET A 41 -0.53 -1.73 -4.13
CA MET A 41 0.48 -1.58 -5.19
C MET A 41 1.94 -1.49 -4.67
N SER A 42 2.20 -2.02 -3.46
CA SER A 42 3.52 -2.04 -2.80
C SER A 42 4.67 -2.61 -3.64
N THR A 43 4.43 -3.66 -4.43
CA THR A 43 5.46 -4.24 -5.30
C THR A 43 5.91 -3.26 -6.38
N PHE A 44 4.96 -2.57 -7.02
CA PHE A 44 5.27 -1.58 -8.04
C PHE A 44 6.04 -0.41 -7.43
N MET A 45 5.62 0.11 -6.27
CA MET A 45 6.33 1.16 -5.55
C MET A 45 7.79 0.78 -5.29
N THR A 46 8.03 -0.46 -4.85
CA THR A 46 9.38 -0.97 -4.58
C THR A 46 10.23 -1.01 -5.85
N ALA A 47 9.66 -1.50 -6.95
CA ALA A 47 10.32 -1.55 -8.25
C ALA A 47 10.57 -0.16 -8.84
N THR A 48 9.66 0.79 -8.63
CA THR A 48 9.84 2.20 -9.01
C THR A 48 11.02 2.82 -8.26
N MET A 49 11.11 2.62 -6.93
CA MET A 49 12.26 3.14 -6.16
C MET A 49 13.58 2.49 -6.62
N CYS A 50 13.54 1.19 -6.95
CA CYS A 50 14.69 0.48 -7.50
C CYS A 50 15.15 1.09 -8.83
N TYR A 51 14.22 1.35 -9.73
CA TYR A 51 14.47 2.04 -10.99
C TYR A 51 15.02 3.46 -10.77
N LEU A 52 14.44 4.25 -9.86
CA LEU A 52 14.89 5.61 -9.59
C LEU A 52 16.34 5.64 -9.05
N ASN A 53 16.71 4.68 -8.21
CA ASN A 53 18.08 4.60 -7.67
C ASN A 53 19.12 4.05 -8.66
N ARG A 54 18.71 3.20 -9.63
CA ARG A 54 19.62 2.47 -10.52
C ARG A 54 19.10 2.40 -11.96
N SER A 55 18.63 3.52 -12.49
CA SER A 55 17.89 3.55 -13.77
C SER A 55 18.67 2.96 -14.94
N GLN A 56 19.96 3.29 -15.06
CA GLN A 56 20.85 2.76 -16.12
C GLN A 56 20.96 1.23 -16.04
N GLU A 57 21.36 0.70 -14.88
CA GLU A 57 21.47 -0.75 -14.68
C GLU A 57 20.13 -1.47 -14.88
N PHE A 58 19.03 -0.86 -14.42
CA PHE A 58 17.68 -1.42 -14.54
C PHE A 58 17.29 -1.58 -16.03
N ILE A 59 17.57 -0.57 -16.85
CA ILE A 59 17.31 -0.56 -18.30
C ILE A 59 18.25 -1.53 -19.02
N GLU A 60 19.56 -1.49 -18.73
CA GLU A 60 20.57 -2.37 -19.36
C GLU A 60 20.25 -3.85 -19.13
N LYS A 61 19.76 -4.18 -17.94
CA LYS A 61 19.32 -5.54 -17.59
C LYS A 61 17.93 -5.89 -18.11
N LYS A 62 17.31 -5.03 -18.94
CA LYS A 62 16.00 -5.20 -19.57
C LYS A 62 14.90 -5.53 -18.55
N ARG A 63 14.95 -4.86 -17.39
CA ARG A 63 13.96 -4.99 -16.33
C ARG A 63 12.76 -4.10 -16.64
N ASN A 64 11.60 -4.47 -16.12
CA ASN A 64 10.38 -3.65 -16.18
C ASN A 64 9.75 -3.60 -14.78
N ILE A 65 9.31 -2.42 -14.35
CA ILE A 65 8.65 -2.18 -13.06
C ILE A 65 7.40 -3.07 -12.94
N HIS A 66 6.58 -3.17 -13.98
CA HIS A 66 5.32 -3.92 -13.96
C HIS A 66 5.51 -5.45 -13.85
N THR A 67 6.71 -5.97 -14.14
CA THR A 67 7.04 -7.40 -14.01
C THR A 67 8.02 -7.72 -12.88
N ASP A 68 8.55 -6.71 -12.16
CA ASP A 68 9.48 -6.89 -11.05
C ASP A 68 8.75 -7.36 -9.77
N THR A 69 8.30 -8.61 -9.80
CA THR A 69 7.58 -9.23 -8.68
C THR A 69 8.50 -9.63 -7.54
N TRP A 70 7.94 -9.87 -6.35
CA TRP A 70 8.65 -10.26 -5.13
C TRP A 70 9.68 -11.39 -5.32
N PHE A 71 9.41 -12.37 -6.20
CA PHE A 71 10.29 -13.53 -6.41
C PHE A 71 11.52 -13.23 -7.29
N ILE A 72 11.48 -12.19 -8.12
CA ILE A 72 12.49 -11.93 -9.15
C ILE A 72 13.06 -10.51 -9.07
N ARG A 73 12.92 -9.84 -7.93
CA ARG A 73 13.25 -8.41 -7.79
C ARG A 73 14.69 -8.09 -8.15
N PHE A 74 14.87 -7.08 -9.00
CA PHE A 74 16.20 -6.66 -9.43
C PHE A 74 17.06 -6.13 -8.28
N CYS A 75 16.54 -5.16 -7.50
CA CYS A 75 17.26 -4.65 -6.34
C CYS A 75 17.17 -5.57 -5.11
N GLY A 76 16.59 -6.76 -5.24
CA GLY A 76 16.39 -7.68 -4.13
C GLY A 76 15.63 -7.05 -2.96
N TYR A 77 16.00 -7.46 -1.74
CA TYR A 77 15.40 -6.96 -0.50
C TYR A 77 16.11 -5.74 0.08
N SER A 78 17.32 -5.40 -0.39
CA SER A 78 18.11 -4.32 0.19
C SER A 78 17.35 -2.99 0.18
N ILE A 79 16.61 -2.69 -0.89
CA ILE A 79 15.79 -1.47 -0.95
C ILE A 79 14.66 -1.39 0.09
N GLU A 80 14.23 -2.51 0.67
CA GLU A 80 13.21 -2.55 1.74
C GLU A 80 13.82 -2.52 3.15
N TYR A 81 15.09 -2.92 3.30
CA TYR A 81 15.75 -3.09 4.60
C TYR A 81 16.94 -2.14 4.84
N GLU A 82 17.43 -1.45 3.82
CA GLU A 82 18.61 -0.57 3.93
C GLU A 82 18.31 0.70 4.72
N GLU A 83 17.14 1.33 4.60
CA GLU A 83 17.14 2.78 4.85
C GLU A 83 16.70 3.27 6.23
N TYR A 84 15.80 2.61 6.99
CA TYR A 84 15.46 3.09 8.35
C TYR A 84 15.29 1.98 9.38
N LYS A 85 16.40 1.36 9.80
CA LYS A 85 16.45 0.51 11.01
C LYS A 85 15.91 1.23 12.26
N ASN A 86 15.89 2.57 12.25
CA ASN A 86 15.38 3.44 13.32
C ASN A 86 14.08 4.19 12.93
N GLN A 87 13.37 3.76 11.88
CA GLN A 87 12.04 4.25 11.46
C GLN A 87 11.90 5.74 11.10
N THR A 88 12.98 6.52 11.10
CA THR A 88 12.92 7.98 10.89
C THR A 88 13.48 8.36 9.52
N VAL A 89 12.60 8.81 8.63
CA VAL A 89 12.97 9.38 7.33
C VAL A 89 13.67 10.73 7.54
N PRO A 90 14.77 11.07 6.82
CA PRO A 90 15.45 12.34 6.95
C PRO A 90 14.52 13.49 6.57
N ALA A 91 14.61 14.60 7.31
CA ALA A 91 13.72 15.74 7.15
C ALA A 91 13.73 16.38 5.74
N ASN A 92 14.80 16.17 4.97
CA ASN A 92 14.92 16.68 3.60
C ASN A 92 14.31 15.75 2.54
N TYR A 93 13.65 14.66 2.94
CA TYR A 93 12.97 13.74 2.04
C TYR A 93 11.48 14.05 1.98
N SER A 94 10.92 13.97 0.78
CA SER A 94 9.48 13.95 0.61
C SER A 94 8.95 12.57 0.99
N MET A 95 7.86 12.52 1.77
CA MET A 95 7.21 11.28 2.16
C MET A 95 5.91 11.09 1.38
N ALA A 96 5.63 9.86 0.99
CA ALA A 96 4.38 9.51 0.32
C ALA A 96 3.89 8.12 0.75
N SER A 97 2.59 7.87 0.57
CA SER A 97 2.05 6.53 0.69
C SER A 97 0.87 6.33 -0.25
N VAL A 98 0.73 5.11 -0.74
CA VAL A 98 -0.44 4.70 -1.50
C VAL A 98 -1.44 4.10 -0.52
N ILE A 99 -2.69 4.56 -0.54
CA ILE A 99 -3.75 4.04 0.31
C ILE A 99 -4.83 3.41 -0.57
N ARG A 100 -5.56 2.45 -0.03
CA ARG A 100 -6.66 1.78 -0.74
C ARG A 100 -7.79 1.56 0.23
N HIS A 101 -9.01 1.53 -0.28
CA HIS A 101 -10.20 1.22 0.51
C HIS A 101 -9.99 -0.07 1.33
N PRO A 102 -10.24 -0.07 2.66
CA PRO A 102 -9.88 -1.19 3.52
C PRO A 102 -10.48 -2.53 3.08
N LEU A 103 -11.73 -2.52 2.62
CA LEU A 103 -12.42 -3.72 2.12
C LEU A 103 -11.69 -4.33 0.91
N THR A 104 -11.33 -3.52 -0.08
CA THR A 104 -10.70 -4.03 -1.31
C THR A 104 -9.25 -4.42 -1.09
N ARG A 105 -8.55 -3.72 -0.17
CA ARG A 105 -7.22 -4.10 0.35
C ARG A 105 -7.27 -5.46 1.03
N PHE A 106 -8.21 -5.67 1.96
CA PHE A 106 -8.40 -6.94 2.67
C PHE A 106 -8.68 -8.09 1.70
N LEU A 107 -9.66 -7.94 0.81
CA LEU A 107 -10.01 -8.96 -0.17
C LEU A 107 -8.82 -9.29 -1.08
N SER A 108 -8.04 -8.29 -1.50
CA SER A 108 -6.83 -8.53 -2.28
C SER A 108 -5.79 -9.37 -1.51
N GLY A 109 -5.61 -9.12 -0.22
CA GLY A 109 -4.72 -9.90 0.65
C GLY A 109 -5.24 -11.32 0.91
N PHE A 110 -6.52 -11.45 1.23
CA PHE A 110 -7.17 -12.74 1.48
C PHE A 110 -7.12 -13.64 0.24
N MET A 111 -7.48 -13.13 -0.94
CA MET A 111 -7.41 -13.90 -2.18
C MET A 111 -5.99 -14.37 -2.51
N ASP A 112 -4.98 -13.56 -2.18
CA ASP A 112 -3.58 -13.89 -2.41
C ASP A 112 -3.09 -14.97 -1.44
N LYS A 113 -3.27 -14.75 -0.13
CA LYS A 113 -2.68 -15.57 0.93
C LYS A 113 -3.52 -16.78 1.32
N CYS A 114 -4.84 -16.61 1.34
CA CYS A 114 -5.77 -17.61 1.85
C CYS A 114 -6.45 -18.42 0.75
N VAL A 115 -6.52 -17.92 -0.49
CA VAL A 115 -7.13 -18.67 -1.59
C VAL A 115 -6.07 -19.22 -2.54
N LYS A 116 -5.15 -18.38 -3.02
CA LYS A 116 -4.15 -18.79 -4.04
C LYS A 116 -2.95 -19.51 -3.44
N GLU A 117 -2.44 -19.04 -2.30
CA GLU A 117 -1.21 -19.59 -1.69
C GLU A 117 -1.47 -20.71 -0.70
N GLN A 118 -2.73 -20.91 -0.24
CA GLN A 118 -3.07 -21.92 0.77
C GLN A 118 -2.72 -23.34 0.31
N GLU A 119 -2.93 -23.66 -0.97
CA GLU A 119 -2.58 -24.97 -1.55
C GLU A 119 -1.07 -25.27 -1.45
N LYS A 120 -0.23 -24.23 -1.44
CA LYS A 120 1.23 -24.35 -1.37
C LYS A 120 1.75 -24.42 0.06
N SER A 121 1.06 -23.76 0.99
CA SER A 121 1.37 -23.85 2.42
C SER A 121 0.18 -23.36 3.25
N PRO A 122 -0.50 -24.25 3.99
CA PRO A 122 -1.67 -23.90 4.82
C PRO A 122 -1.36 -22.85 5.90
N LYS A 123 -0.09 -22.73 6.30
CA LYS A 123 0.38 -21.79 7.32
C LYS A 123 0.40 -20.33 6.82
N ILE A 124 0.38 -20.10 5.49
CA ILE A 124 0.44 -18.76 4.89
C ILE A 124 -0.83 -17.94 5.17
N CYS A 125 -1.98 -18.56 5.41
CA CYS A 125 -3.20 -17.80 5.72
C CYS A 125 -3.32 -17.46 7.21
N TYR A 126 -3.08 -18.43 8.10
CA TYR A 126 -3.44 -18.34 9.52
C TYR A 126 -2.25 -18.25 10.49
N GLN A 127 -1.01 -18.42 10.04
CA GLN A 127 0.16 -18.56 10.94
C GLN A 127 1.35 -17.70 10.51
N CYS A 128 1.10 -16.53 9.92
CA CYS A 128 2.19 -15.67 9.46
C CYS A 128 3.11 -15.14 10.57
N ASN A 129 2.72 -15.24 11.85
CA ASN A 129 3.42 -14.67 13.02
C ASN A 129 4.01 -13.28 12.73
N ARG A 130 3.24 -12.46 11.99
CA ARG A 130 3.61 -11.14 11.48
C ARG A 130 2.42 -10.23 11.69
N SER A 131 2.67 -9.08 12.28
CA SER A 131 1.68 -8.02 12.42
C SER A 131 1.45 -7.32 11.08
N LEU A 132 0.25 -6.75 10.91
CA LEU A 132 0.00 -5.83 9.82
C LEU A 132 0.92 -4.61 9.99
N ARG A 133 1.60 -4.23 8.90
CA ARG A 133 2.44 -3.04 8.87
C ARG A 133 1.58 -1.80 8.64
N TYR A 134 1.91 -0.73 9.33
CA TYR A 134 1.27 0.58 9.21
C TYR A 134 2.32 1.67 9.01
N CYS A 135 1.89 2.78 8.46
CA CYS A 135 2.69 4.00 8.43
C CYS A 135 2.55 4.75 9.77
N PRO A 136 3.59 5.45 10.23
CA PRO A 136 3.54 6.26 11.45
C PRO A 136 2.43 7.32 11.36
N PHE A 137 1.87 7.69 12.50
CA PHE A 137 0.66 8.52 12.60
C PHE A 137 0.81 9.98 12.14
N SER A 138 2.01 10.44 11.75
CA SER A 138 2.22 11.78 11.17
C SER A 138 1.92 11.84 9.67
N MET A 139 0.82 11.23 9.22
CA MET A 139 0.43 11.18 7.79
C MET A 139 0.14 12.56 7.17
N GLN A 140 0.07 13.63 7.99
CA GLN A 140 -0.04 15.01 7.52
C GLN A 140 1.17 15.44 6.68
N ASP A 141 2.33 14.83 6.92
CA ASP A 141 3.57 15.12 6.19
C ASP A 141 3.70 14.31 4.88
N TYR A 142 2.67 13.52 4.53
CA TYR A 142 2.74 12.51 3.48
C TYR A 142 1.88 12.95 2.30
N ALA A 143 2.44 12.85 1.10
CA ALA A 143 1.62 12.87 -0.10
C ALA A 143 0.82 11.56 -0.18
N ILE A 144 -0.51 11.66 -0.01
CA ILE A 144 -1.42 10.53 -0.07
C ILE A 144 -1.88 10.28 -1.51
N ILE A 145 -1.66 9.06 -1.99
CA ILE A 145 -2.08 8.60 -3.31
C ILE A 145 -3.21 7.58 -3.12
N PRO A 146 -4.47 7.95 -3.37
CA PRO A 146 -5.59 7.01 -3.30
C PRO A 146 -5.53 6.06 -4.50
N TYR A 147 -5.62 4.77 -4.23
CA TYR A 147 -5.73 3.72 -5.22
C TYR A 147 -7.18 3.21 -5.25
N GLY A 148 -7.91 3.60 -6.29
CA GLY A 148 -9.27 3.11 -6.54
C GLY A 148 -9.30 1.84 -7.37
N ASP A 149 -10.39 1.10 -7.23
CA ASP A 149 -10.63 -0.16 -7.96
C ASP A 149 -11.31 0.06 -9.33
N ASP A 150 -11.78 1.28 -9.61
CA ASP A 150 -12.43 1.68 -10.86
C ASP A 150 -11.50 2.51 -11.76
N GLU A 151 -11.96 2.80 -12.99
CA GLU A 151 -11.19 3.54 -13.99
C GLU A 151 -10.81 4.94 -13.49
N ARG A 152 -11.77 5.68 -12.95
CA ARG A 152 -11.55 7.01 -12.38
C ARG A 152 -10.55 6.99 -11.23
N GLY A 153 -10.68 6.04 -10.32
CA GLY A 153 -9.75 5.87 -9.20
C GLY A 153 -8.35 5.48 -9.66
N ARG A 154 -8.22 4.73 -10.77
CA ARG A 154 -6.94 4.44 -11.40
C ARG A 154 -6.33 5.71 -12.02
N GLU A 155 -7.09 6.54 -12.70
CA GLU A 155 -6.62 7.82 -13.25
C GLU A 155 -6.08 8.74 -12.16
N ILE A 156 -6.85 8.93 -11.08
CA ILE A 156 -6.44 9.74 -9.92
C ILE A 156 -5.16 9.18 -9.28
N MET A 157 -5.06 7.85 -9.17
CA MET A 157 -3.87 7.18 -8.63
C MET A 157 -2.65 7.48 -9.50
N VAL A 158 -2.74 7.30 -10.82
CA VAL A 158 -1.64 7.55 -11.77
C VAL A 158 -1.20 9.01 -11.73
N GLU A 159 -2.16 9.94 -11.79
CA GLU A 159 -1.90 11.39 -11.73
C GLU A 159 -1.12 11.77 -10.47
N LYS A 160 -1.61 11.35 -9.29
CA LYS A 160 -0.99 11.67 -8.01
C LYS A 160 0.35 10.97 -7.83
N PHE A 161 0.48 9.72 -8.26
CA PHE A 161 1.74 8.97 -8.17
C PHE A 161 2.85 9.64 -9.00
N LEU A 162 2.55 10.00 -10.26
CA LEU A 162 3.48 10.73 -11.11
C LEU A 162 3.77 12.14 -10.58
N GLY A 163 2.78 12.81 -9.99
CA GLY A 163 2.95 14.10 -9.32
C GLY A 163 3.97 14.05 -8.18
N VAL A 164 3.88 13.03 -7.32
CA VAL A 164 4.85 12.82 -6.24
C VAL A 164 6.27 12.63 -6.78
N ILE A 165 6.43 11.80 -7.80
CA ILE A 165 7.75 11.50 -8.39
C ILE A 165 8.32 12.75 -9.07
N ARG A 166 7.48 13.52 -9.77
CA ARG A 166 7.88 14.78 -10.42
C ARG A 166 8.38 15.80 -9.41
N ASN A 167 7.68 15.95 -8.29
CA ASN A 167 8.05 16.88 -7.22
C ASN A 167 9.32 16.43 -6.47
N ALA A 168 9.69 15.15 -6.58
CA ALA A 168 10.92 14.59 -6.03
C ALA A 168 12.12 14.66 -7.01
N ASN A 169 12.15 15.66 -7.90
CA ASN A 169 13.26 15.92 -8.82
C ASN A 169 13.59 14.74 -9.77
N ALA A 170 12.61 13.91 -10.12
CA ALA A 170 12.83 12.89 -11.16
C ALA A 170 13.03 13.52 -12.53
N THR A 171 13.89 12.91 -13.35
CA THR A 171 14.12 13.39 -14.71
C THR A 171 12.88 13.13 -15.58
N GLN A 172 12.76 13.87 -16.69
CA GLN A 172 11.66 13.64 -17.63
C GLN A 172 11.70 12.23 -18.23
N GLU A 173 12.89 11.67 -18.45
CA GLU A 173 13.08 10.29 -18.89
C GLU A 173 12.53 9.28 -17.86
N GLN A 174 12.87 9.47 -16.58
CA GLN A 174 12.36 8.62 -15.50
C GLN A 174 10.84 8.70 -15.40
N LEU A 175 10.27 9.91 -15.47
CA LEU A 175 8.82 10.10 -15.41
C LEU A 175 8.11 9.41 -16.57
N THR A 176 8.65 9.57 -17.79
CA THR A 176 8.06 8.99 -19.01
C THR A 176 8.08 7.46 -18.94
N TYR A 177 9.19 6.88 -18.48
CA TYR A 177 9.29 5.44 -18.29
C TYR A 177 8.29 4.93 -17.24
N ILE A 178 8.19 5.59 -16.08
CA ILE A 178 7.26 5.19 -15.01
C ILE A 178 5.81 5.30 -15.46
N GLU A 179 5.45 6.34 -16.21
CA GLU A 179 4.11 6.52 -16.79
C GLU A 179 3.75 5.38 -17.75
N GLN A 180 4.68 4.98 -18.62
CA GLN A 180 4.49 3.82 -19.50
C GLN A 180 4.27 2.54 -18.68
N GLU A 181 5.08 2.33 -17.64
CA GLU A 181 4.97 1.17 -16.75
C GLU A 181 3.64 1.10 -15.98
N LEU A 182 3.08 2.25 -15.57
CA LEU A 182 1.76 2.35 -14.93
C LEU A 182 0.60 1.98 -15.88
N ASN A 183 0.81 2.15 -17.18
CA ASN A 183 -0.20 1.86 -18.20
C ASN A 183 -0.34 0.36 -18.49
N TYR A 184 0.63 -0.47 -18.11
CA TYR A 184 0.50 -1.92 -18.21
C TYR A 184 -0.47 -2.47 -17.16
N LYS A 185 -1.40 -3.34 -17.60
CA LYS A 185 -2.28 -4.07 -16.68
C LYS A 185 -1.45 -5.07 -15.88
N SER A 186 -1.51 -4.98 -14.55
CA SER A 186 -0.82 -5.95 -13.71
C SER A 186 -1.37 -7.38 -13.92
N PRO A 187 -0.52 -8.42 -13.91
CA PRO A 187 -0.96 -9.82 -14.03
C PRO A 187 -1.96 -10.28 -12.95
N HIS A 188 -2.05 -9.53 -11.85
CA HIS A 188 -2.87 -9.85 -10.69
C HIS A 188 -4.24 -9.14 -10.66
N ALA A 189 -4.49 -8.19 -11.56
CA ALA A 189 -5.71 -7.38 -11.55
C ALA A 189 -6.98 -8.15 -11.97
N THR A 190 -6.84 -9.26 -12.71
CA THR A 190 -7.95 -9.85 -13.48
C THR A 190 -8.32 -11.29 -13.09
N LYS A 191 -7.70 -11.88 -12.06
CA LYS A 191 -7.95 -13.29 -11.68
C LYS A 191 -8.92 -13.39 -10.49
N ASN A 192 -10.05 -14.07 -10.72
CA ASN A 192 -11.05 -14.50 -9.74
C ASN A 192 -12.02 -13.41 -9.22
N ASN A 193 -12.55 -12.55 -10.11
CA ASN A 193 -13.53 -11.53 -9.70
C ASN A 193 -14.78 -12.13 -9.04
N ASP A 194 -15.30 -13.25 -9.54
CA ASP A 194 -16.52 -13.88 -9.00
C ASP A 194 -16.32 -14.35 -7.56
N LEU A 195 -15.20 -15.03 -7.26
CA LEU A 195 -14.84 -15.42 -5.89
C LEU A 195 -14.60 -14.21 -5.00
N LYS A 196 -13.98 -13.15 -5.52
CA LYS A 196 -13.75 -11.91 -4.76
C LYS A 196 -15.08 -11.28 -4.35
N GLU A 197 -16.07 -11.24 -5.25
CA GLU A 197 -17.41 -10.73 -4.91
C GLU A 197 -18.17 -11.67 -3.96
N GLN A 198 -17.98 -12.99 -4.08
CA GLN A 198 -18.54 -13.94 -3.12
C GLN A 198 -18.02 -13.68 -1.70
N TYR A 199 -16.69 -13.65 -1.50
CA TYR A 199 -16.11 -13.40 -0.16
C TYR A 199 -16.43 -12.01 0.38
N LYS A 200 -16.55 -11.02 -0.50
CA LYS A 200 -17.03 -9.69 -0.13
C LYS A 200 -18.43 -9.77 0.44
N LYS A 201 -19.34 -10.46 -0.24
CA LYS A 201 -20.72 -10.65 0.23
C LYS A 201 -20.74 -11.37 1.59
N GLU A 202 -20.02 -12.47 1.73
CA GLU A 202 -19.92 -13.22 3.00
C GLU A 202 -19.42 -12.35 4.16
N LEU A 203 -18.39 -11.52 3.93
CA LEU A 203 -17.87 -10.60 4.92
C LEU A 203 -18.89 -9.53 5.33
N LEU A 204 -19.61 -8.95 4.36
CA LEU A 204 -20.60 -7.89 4.61
C LEU A 204 -21.85 -8.43 5.32
N GLU A 205 -22.25 -9.67 5.03
CA GLU A 205 -23.45 -10.28 5.59
C GLU A 205 -23.23 -10.93 6.98
N SER A 206 -21.98 -11.19 7.37
CA SER A 206 -21.64 -11.81 8.66
C SER A 206 -21.25 -10.79 9.73
N PRO A 207 -22.06 -10.59 10.80
CA PRO A 207 -21.73 -9.64 11.87
C PRO A 207 -20.41 -9.97 12.59
N GLU A 208 -20.11 -11.26 12.76
CA GLU A 208 -18.88 -11.70 13.41
C GLU A 208 -17.63 -11.36 12.57
N MET A 209 -17.68 -11.64 11.26
CA MET A 209 -16.58 -11.33 10.35
C MET A 209 -16.40 -9.83 10.20
N MET A 210 -17.50 -9.08 10.07
CA MET A 210 -17.48 -7.61 10.02
C MET A 210 -16.83 -7.01 11.27
N ARG A 211 -17.17 -7.50 12.47
CA ARG A 211 -16.53 -7.04 13.72
C ARG A 211 -15.02 -7.25 13.72
N LYS A 212 -14.55 -8.42 13.26
CA LYS A 212 -13.11 -8.71 13.16
C LYS A 212 -12.44 -7.83 12.12
N PHE A 213 -13.07 -7.63 10.96
CA PHE A 213 -12.58 -6.74 9.92
C PHE A 213 -12.45 -5.29 10.40
N LEU A 214 -13.46 -4.78 11.11
CA LEU A 214 -13.40 -3.46 11.73
C LEU A 214 -12.31 -3.37 12.78
N HIS A 215 -12.12 -4.38 13.63
CA HIS A 215 -10.99 -4.38 14.57
C HIS A 215 -9.63 -4.27 13.88
N ILE A 216 -9.49 -4.74 12.64
CA ILE A 216 -8.24 -4.67 11.88
C ILE A 216 -8.08 -3.31 11.18
N PHE A 217 -9.14 -2.77 10.60
CA PHE A 217 -9.09 -1.62 9.68
C PHE A 217 -9.77 -0.35 10.21
N TYR A 218 -10.27 -0.34 11.45
CA TYR A 218 -10.98 0.80 12.03
C TYR A 218 -10.21 2.11 11.81
N PHE A 219 -8.91 2.10 12.09
CA PHE A 219 -8.06 3.27 11.91
C PHE A 219 -7.94 3.70 10.46
N ASP A 220 -7.81 2.78 9.51
CA ASP A 220 -7.80 3.14 8.08
C ASP A 220 -9.08 3.91 7.71
N PHE A 221 -10.25 3.52 8.22
CA PHE A 221 -11.51 4.25 7.97
C PHE A 221 -11.47 5.67 8.56
N ILE A 222 -11.05 5.80 9.81
CA ILE A 222 -11.00 7.10 10.50
C ILE A 222 -9.95 8.03 9.88
N PHE A 223 -8.73 7.55 9.66
CA PHE A 223 -7.63 8.38 9.15
C PHE A 223 -7.84 8.82 7.70
N PHE A 224 -8.47 7.99 6.88
CA PHE A 224 -8.71 8.32 5.46
C PHE A 224 -10.08 8.95 5.22
N GLY A 225 -10.86 9.23 6.27
CA GLY A 225 -12.19 9.83 6.14
C GLY A 225 -13.16 8.96 5.34
N ILE A 226 -12.99 7.64 5.38
CA ILE A 226 -13.86 6.68 4.68
C ILE A 226 -15.00 6.32 5.64
N PRO A 227 -16.27 6.42 5.21
CA PRO A 227 -17.39 5.98 6.02
C PRO A 227 -17.23 4.53 6.48
N LEU A 228 -17.56 4.25 7.73
CA LEU A 228 -17.59 2.87 8.21
C LEU A 228 -18.68 2.09 7.44
N PRO A 229 -18.43 0.81 7.09
CA PRO A 229 -19.42 -0.04 6.45
C PRO A 229 -20.75 -0.06 7.22
N GLY A 230 -21.86 0.17 6.52
CA GLY A 230 -23.20 0.25 7.12
C GLY A 230 -23.57 1.63 7.70
N LEU A 231 -22.66 2.60 7.67
CA LEU A 231 -22.92 4.01 8.01
C LEU A 231 -22.86 4.94 6.78
N GLU A 232 -22.83 4.40 5.56
CA GLU A 232 -22.59 5.19 4.34
C GLU A 232 -23.67 6.26 4.06
N ASN A 233 -24.87 6.09 4.64
CA ASN A 233 -26.01 6.98 4.45
C ASN A 233 -26.36 7.81 5.71
N MET A 234 -25.51 7.81 6.75
CA MET A 234 -25.75 8.70 7.90
C MET A 234 -25.33 10.13 7.55
N PRO A 235 -26.17 11.14 7.81
CA PRO A 235 -25.79 12.54 7.60
C PRO A 235 -24.60 12.90 8.50
N ASN A 236 -23.65 13.63 7.92
CA ASN A 236 -22.45 14.17 8.59
C ASN A 236 -22.79 15.10 9.77
#